data_AF-A0A8T5PUX5-F1
#
_entry.id   AF-A0A8T5PUX5-F1
#
_cell.length_a   1.000
_cell.length_b   1.000
_cell.length_c   1.000
_cell.angle_alpha   90.00
_cell.angle_beta   90.00
_cell.angle_gamma   90.00
#
_symmetry.space_group_name_H-M   'P 1'
#
loop_
_entity.id
_entity.type
_entity.pdbx_description
1 polymer ?
#
loop_
_entity_poly.entity_id
_entity_poly.type
_entity_poly.pdbx_seq_one_letter_code
_entity_poly.pdbx_strand_id
1 'polypeptide(L)'
;MDDFHQQYYFPYEKLRDVQKELMSKVDKVISKRGRLIVHAPTGLGKTVATLCPALKHAIENDLTVFFLTSRHTQHLIAIETLKEMKEKFGLNIVTTDIIGKKWMCPVPGTDRLYSRDFSEYCRSVRESNSCKFILNTKKGKKLTPKAHAIIEKIGDLSPCDSERLIELCTDDMLCPYEITT
;
A
#
# COMPACT_ATOMS: atom_id res chain seq x y z
N MET A 1 16.79 -17.86 15.67
CA MET A 1 16.93 -16.81 14.64
C MET A 1 18.24 -16.09 14.88
N ASP A 2 18.99 -15.78 13.83
CA ASP A 2 20.18 -14.93 14.00
C ASP A 2 19.78 -13.49 14.36
N ASP A 3 20.72 -12.74 14.93
CA ASP A 3 20.54 -11.34 15.36
C ASP A 3 20.02 -10.44 14.22
N PHE A 4 20.43 -10.74 12.99
CA PHE A 4 20.08 -9.93 11.81
C PHE A 4 18.60 -10.04 11.45
N HIS A 5 18.00 -11.23 11.55
CA HIS A 5 16.56 -11.39 11.29
C HIS A 5 15.72 -10.56 12.27
N GLN A 6 16.11 -10.56 13.55
CA GLN A 6 15.40 -9.79 14.56
C GLN A 6 15.62 -8.29 14.38
N GLN A 7 16.87 -7.88 14.12
CA GLN A 7 17.24 -6.49 13.93
C GLN A 7 16.47 -5.82 12.78
N TYR A 8 16.26 -6.53 11.67
CA TYR A 8 15.66 -5.98 10.45
C TYR A 8 14.25 -6.50 10.15
N TYR A 9 13.64 -7.24 11.08
CA TYR A 9 12.33 -7.85 10.89
C TYR A 9 12.26 -8.69 9.60
N PHE A 10 13.27 -9.53 9.35
CA PHE A 10 13.35 -10.32 8.12
C PHE A 10 12.36 -11.51 8.15
N PRO A 11 11.34 -11.54 7.27
CA PRO A 11 10.22 -12.47 7.40
C PRO A 11 10.55 -13.92 7.01
N TYR A 12 11.51 -14.14 6.11
CA TYR A 12 11.77 -15.49 5.59
C TYR A 12 12.76 -16.27 6.44
N GLU A 13 12.84 -17.59 6.24
CA GLU A 13 13.76 -18.46 6.97
C GLU A 13 15.23 -18.23 6.60
N LYS A 14 15.49 -18.00 5.31
CA LYS A 14 16.84 -17.90 4.76
C LYS A 14 17.10 -16.52 4.19
N LEU A 15 17.96 -15.76 4.88
CA LEU A 15 18.56 -14.55 4.36
C LEU A 15 19.74 -14.89 3.44
N ARG A 16 19.67 -14.46 2.17
CA ARG A 16 20.76 -14.65 1.19
C ARG A 16 21.81 -13.56 1.35
N ASP A 17 23.09 -13.87 1.10
CA ASP A 17 24.19 -12.89 1.26
C ASP A 17 23.96 -11.61 0.47
N VAL A 18 23.48 -11.74 -0.76
CA VAL A 18 23.14 -10.61 -1.62
C VAL A 18 21.99 -9.74 -1.06
N GLN A 19 21.02 -10.34 -0.37
CA GLN A 19 19.96 -9.58 0.32
C GLN A 19 20.53 -8.86 1.52
N LYS A 20 21.37 -9.53 2.32
CA LYS A 20 22.06 -8.96 3.48
C LYS A 20 22.94 -7.76 3.08
N GLU A 21 23.66 -7.89 1.97
CA GLU A 21 24.48 -6.81 1.42
C GLU A 21 23.62 -5.60 1.03
N LEU A 22 22.53 -5.82 0.30
CA LEU A 22 21.61 -4.76 -0.09
C LEU A 22 20.96 -4.10 1.13
N MET A 23 20.49 -4.89 2.10
CA MET A 23 19.89 -4.39 3.33
C MET A 23 20.86 -3.48 4.10
N SER A 24 22.12 -3.90 4.23
CA SER A 24 23.16 -3.12 4.91
C SER A 24 23.47 -1.80 4.18
N LYS A 25 23.44 -1.79 2.84
CA LYS A 25 23.59 -0.56 2.04
C LYS A 25 22.40 0.38 2.22
N VAL A 26 21.19 -0.16 2.27
CA VAL A 26 19.96 0.62 2.49
C VAL A 26 19.94 1.22 3.90
N ASP A 27 20.22 0.44 4.93
CA ASP A 27 20.28 0.94 6.32
C ASP A 27 21.31 2.08 6.48
N LYS A 28 22.50 1.89 5.92
CA LYS A 28 23.57 2.90 5.92
C LYS A 28 23.19 4.18 5.16
N VAL A 29 22.44 4.08 4.06
CA VAL A 29 22.06 5.28 3.29
C VAL A 29 20.92 6.04 3.96
N ILE A 30 19.94 5.32 4.53
CA ILE A 30 18.79 5.91 5.20
C ILE A 30 19.23 6.65 6.46
N SER A 31 20.08 6.03 7.29
CA SER A 31 20.65 6.67 8.49
C SER A 31 21.43 7.96 8.18
N LYS A 32 21.99 8.07 6.97
CA LYS A 32 22.68 9.27 6.46
C LYS A 32 21.78 10.22 5.67
N ARG A 33 20.48 9.93 5.55
CA ARG A 33 19.51 10.69 4.73
C ARG A 33 19.98 10.85 3.27
N GLY A 34 20.66 9.85 2.75
CA GLY A 34 21.25 9.84 1.41
C GLY A 34 20.33 9.24 0.33
N ARG A 35 20.91 8.98 -0.84
CA ARG A 35 20.25 8.34 -1.97
C ARG A 35 21.08 7.14 -2.42
N LEU A 36 20.42 6.03 -2.74
CA LEU A 36 21.07 4.81 -3.21
C LEU A 36 20.47 4.41 -4.55
N ILE A 37 21.34 4.20 -5.54
CA ILE A 37 20.98 3.62 -6.84
C ILE A 37 21.61 2.24 -6.88
N VAL A 38 20.80 1.21 -7.14
CA VAL A 38 21.24 -0.18 -7.16
C VAL A 38 20.86 -0.82 -8.46
N HIS A 39 21.81 -1.51 -9.08
CA HIS A 39 21.52 -2.48 -10.13
C HIS A 39 21.43 -3.87 -9.50
N ALA A 40 20.23 -4.47 -9.51
CA ALA A 40 19.99 -5.79 -8.95
C ALA A 40 19.07 -6.63 -9.85
N PRO A 41 19.45 -7.87 -10.22
CA PRO A 41 18.66 -8.73 -11.10
C PRO A 41 17.30 -9.12 -10.49
N THR A 42 16.37 -9.57 -11.33
CA THR A 42 15.08 -10.14 -10.90
C THR A 42 15.27 -11.41 -10.07
N GLY A 43 14.33 -11.72 -9.17
CA GLY A 43 14.40 -12.93 -8.32
C GLY A 43 15.36 -12.84 -7.12
N LEU A 44 16.08 -11.72 -6.97
CA LEU A 44 17.03 -11.48 -5.88
C LEU A 44 16.36 -11.24 -4.51
N GLY A 45 15.07 -10.89 -4.50
CA GLY A 45 14.35 -10.43 -3.31
C GLY A 45 14.60 -8.96 -3.01
N LYS A 46 14.63 -8.11 -4.05
CA LYS A 46 14.80 -6.65 -3.91
C LYS A 46 13.77 -6.04 -2.97
N THR A 47 12.51 -6.46 -3.06
CA THR A 47 11.41 -5.94 -2.23
C THR A 47 11.70 -6.12 -0.75
N VAL A 48 11.93 -7.34 -0.27
CA VAL A 48 12.23 -7.58 1.15
C VAL A 48 13.54 -6.91 1.57
N ALA A 49 14.56 -6.93 0.70
CA ALA A 49 15.87 -6.36 1.02
C ALA A 49 15.89 -4.83 1.12
N THR A 50 14.92 -4.13 0.51
CA THR A 50 14.76 -2.67 0.69
C THR A 50 13.72 -2.34 1.75
N LEU A 51 12.63 -3.11 1.84
CA LEU A 51 11.50 -2.82 2.71
C LEU A 51 11.83 -3.06 4.19
N CYS A 52 12.52 -4.15 4.52
CA CYS A 52 12.93 -4.46 5.90
C CYS A 52 13.73 -3.33 6.58
N PRO A 53 14.88 -2.87 6.03
CA PRO A 53 15.64 -1.78 6.65
C PRO A 53 14.91 -0.43 6.60
N ALA A 54 14.11 -0.16 5.56
CA ALA A 54 13.31 1.05 5.49
C ALA A 54 12.23 1.08 6.59
N LEU A 55 11.54 -0.04 6.80
CA LEU A 55 10.50 -0.14 7.82
C LEU A 55 11.08 -0.10 9.23
N LYS A 56 12.21 -0.78 9.48
CA LYS A 56 12.95 -0.67 10.75
C LYS A 56 13.21 0.79 11.09
N HIS A 57 13.85 1.52 10.18
CA HIS A 57 14.17 2.92 10.39
C HIS A 57 12.91 3.77 10.60
N ALA A 58 11.84 3.49 9.85
CA ALA A 58 10.58 4.22 9.98
C ALA A 58 9.90 3.99 11.33
N ILE A 59 9.88 2.77 11.85
CA ILE A 59 9.35 2.44 13.18
C ILE A 59 10.18 3.13 14.28
N GLU A 60 11.51 3.08 14.18
CA GLU A 60 12.42 3.69 15.16
C GLU A 60 12.30 5.23 15.22
N ASN A 61 11.77 5.87 14.18
CA ASN A 61 11.76 7.33 14.02
C ASN A 61 10.38 7.94 13.75
N ASP A 62 9.29 7.16 13.90
CA ASP A 62 7.91 7.59 13.61
C ASP A 62 7.74 8.21 12.20
N LEU A 63 8.21 7.49 11.18
CA LEU A 63 8.15 7.92 9.77
C LEU A 63 7.22 7.03 8.94
N THR A 64 6.84 7.55 7.76
CA THR A 64 6.09 6.80 6.75
C THR A 64 7.00 6.33 5.61
N VAL A 65 6.86 5.06 5.22
CA VAL A 65 7.55 4.50 4.04
C VAL A 65 6.66 4.64 2.80
N PHE A 66 7.12 5.41 1.82
CA PHE A 66 6.51 5.42 0.49
C PHE A 66 7.20 4.39 -0.41
N PHE A 67 6.50 3.30 -0.70
CA PHE A 67 7.00 2.24 -1.58
C PHE A 67 6.37 2.37 -2.98
N LEU A 68 7.17 2.78 -3.97
CA LEU A 68 6.70 3.05 -5.32
C LEU A 68 7.08 1.91 -6.27
N THR A 69 6.11 1.45 -7.06
CA THR A 69 6.33 0.40 -8.06
C THR A 69 5.62 0.76 -9.37
N SER A 70 5.97 0.07 -10.47
CA SER A 70 5.39 0.36 -11.79
C SER A 70 4.20 -0.53 -12.15
N ARG A 71 3.92 -1.57 -11.37
CA ARG A 71 2.87 -2.56 -11.67
C ARG A 71 2.10 -2.93 -10.41
N HIS A 72 0.77 -3.04 -10.51
CA HIS A 72 -0.07 -3.45 -9.37
C HIS A 72 0.35 -4.81 -8.78
N THR A 73 0.81 -5.76 -9.61
CA THR A 73 1.30 -7.05 -9.11
C THR A 73 2.52 -6.93 -8.18
N GLN A 74 3.30 -5.85 -8.28
CA GLN A 74 4.41 -5.58 -7.37
C GLN A 74 3.94 -5.01 -6.03
N HIS A 75 2.74 -4.41 -5.96
CA HIS A 75 2.12 -3.97 -4.73
C HIS A 75 1.77 -5.18 -3.86
N LEU A 76 1.19 -6.22 -4.46
CA LEU A 76 0.86 -7.48 -3.78
C LEU A 76 2.10 -8.08 -3.08
N ILE A 77 3.24 -8.15 -3.77
CA ILE A 77 4.48 -8.66 -3.18
C ILE A 77 4.91 -7.82 -1.94
N ALA A 78 4.74 -6.50 -1.99
CA ALA A 78 5.06 -5.64 -0.86
C ALA A 78 4.07 -5.87 0.31
N ILE A 79 2.78 -5.94 0.04
CA ILE A 79 1.74 -6.21 1.04
C ILE A 79 1.93 -7.58 1.69
N GLU A 80 2.19 -8.63 0.91
CA GLU A 80 2.50 -9.98 1.42
C GLU A 80 3.75 -9.97 2.29
N THR A 81 4.82 -9.28 1.86
CA THR A 81 6.03 -9.12 2.68
C THR A 81 5.70 -8.47 4.03
N LEU A 82 4.87 -7.42 4.04
CA LEU A 82 4.46 -6.76 5.28
C LEU A 82 3.56 -7.63 6.17
N LYS A 83 2.68 -8.46 5.59
CA LYS A 83 1.87 -9.44 6.33
C LYS A 83 2.77 -10.45 7.04
N GLU A 84 3.74 -11.02 6.33
CA GLU A 84 4.73 -11.95 6.89
C GLU A 84 5.57 -11.31 8.00
N MET A 85 5.97 -10.04 7.83
CA MET A 85 6.68 -9.28 8.87
C MET A 85 5.79 -9.05 10.11
N LYS A 86 4.52 -8.68 9.91
CA LYS A 86 3.55 -8.50 11.00
C LYS A 86 3.34 -9.81 11.77
N GLU A 87 3.11 -10.91 11.07
CA GLU A 87 2.86 -12.22 11.68
C GLU A 87 4.07 -12.73 12.47
N LYS A 88 5.26 -12.66 11.89
CA LYS A 88 6.48 -13.21 12.50
C LYS A 88 7.00 -12.38 13.69
N PHE A 89 6.83 -11.06 13.65
CA PHE A 89 7.44 -10.15 14.63
C PHE A 89 6.43 -9.37 15.48
N GLY A 90 5.13 -9.55 15.27
CA GLY A 90 4.09 -8.86 16.04
C GLY A 90 4.05 -7.35 15.79
N LEU A 91 4.40 -6.91 14.58
CA LEU A 91 4.50 -5.49 14.26
C LEU A 91 3.12 -4.86 14.03
N ASN A 92 2.90 -3.68 14.61
CA ASN A 92 1.71 -2.88 14.28
C ASN A 92 2.00 -1.98 13.07
N ILE A 93 1.71 -2.49 11.87
CA ILE A 93 1.95 -1.78 10.61
C ILE A 93 0.61 -1.46 9.96
N VAL A 94 0.34 -0.16 9.78
CA VAL A 94 -0.81 0.32 8.99
C VAL A 94 -0.32 0.68 7.59
N THR A 95 -0.99 0.17 6.58
CA THR A 95 -0.65 0.36 5.16
C THR A 95 -1.85 0.84 4.37
N THR A 96 -1.60 1.70 3.38
CA THR A 96 -2.57 2.03 2.34
C THR A 96 -1.98 1.66 0.98
N ASP A 97 -2.71 0.89 0.19
CA ASP A 97 -2.34 0.55 -1.18
C ASP A 97 -3.13 1.45 -2.16
N ILE A 98 -2.40 2.26 -2.93
CA ILE A 98 -2.98 3.30 -3.79
C ILE A 98 -2.67 2.99 -5.25
N ILE A 99 -3.73 2.85 -6.04
CA ILE A 99 -3.66 2.73 -7.50
C ILE A 99 -4.51 3.82 -8.17
N GLY A 100 -4.47 3.88 -9.49
CA GLY A 100 -5.20 4.91 -10.24
C GLY A 100 -6.72 4.81 -10.05
N LYS A 101 -7.41 5.96 -9.97
CA LYS A 101 -8.86 6.07 -9.74
C LYS A 101 -9.72 5.17 -10.64
N LYS A 102 -9.32 5.00 -11.91
CA LYS A 102 -10.00 4.09 -12.85
C LYS A 102 -10.05 2.66 -12.33
N TRP A 103 -8.91 2.18 -11.84
CA TRP A 103 -8.73 0.81 -11.35
C TRP A 103 -9.39 0.57 -10.00
N MET A 104 -9.66 1.62 -9.23
CA MET A 104 -10.40 1.55 -7.97
C MET A 104 -11.91 1.78 -8.13
N CYS A 105 -12.42 2.02 -9.34
CA CYS A 105 -13.81 2.39 -9.53
C CYS A 105 -14.71 1.14 -9.67
N PRO A 106 -15.64 0.89 -8.73
CA PRO A 106 -16.51 -0.29 -8.78
C PRO A 106 -17.75 -0.12 -9.67
N VAL A 107 -17.91 1.04 -10.32
CA VAL A 107 -19.08 1.30 -11.16
C VAL A 107 -19.01 0.41 -12.43
N PRO A 108 -20.02 -0.44 -12.68
CA PRO A 108 -20.00 -1.34 -13.83
C PRO A 108 -19.83 -0.61 -15.17
N GLY A 109 -18.98 -1.17 -16.05
CA GLY A 109 -18.72 -0.63 -17.38
C GLY A 109 -17.64 0.45 -17.43
N THR A 110 -17.21 1.01 -16.29
CA THR A 110 -16.14 2.02 -16.25
C THR A 110 -14.74 1.44 -16.50
N ASP A 111 -14.58 0.14 -16.26
CA ASP A 111 -13.39 -0.66 -16.56
C ASP A 111 -13.04 -0.64 -18.06
N ARG A 112 -14.06 -0.57 -18.91
CA ARG A 112 -13.96 -0.56 -20.39
C ARG A 112 -13.59 0.79 -20.97
N LEU A 113 -13.69 1.87 -20.20
CA LEU A 113 -13.38 3.22 -20.66
C LEU A 113 -11.86 3.42 -20.79
N TYR A 114 -11.41 4.24 -21.75
CA TYR A 114 -10.04 4.72 -21.70
C TYR A 114 -9.85 5.67 -20.51
N SER A 115 -8.61 5.84 -20.03
CA SER A 115 -8.33 6.64 -18.83
C SER A 115 -8.83 8.09 -18.93
N ARG A 116 -8.80 8.68 -20.13
CA ARG A 116 -9.34 10.02 -20.39
C ARG A 116 -10.87 10.04 -20.24
N ASP A 117 -11.55 9.13 -20.91
CA ASP A 117 -13.02 9.03 -20.87
C ASP A 117 -13.52 8.71 -19.46
N PHE A 118 -12.81 7.83 -18.75
CA PHE A 118 -13.07 7.58 -17.33
C PHE A 118 -12.97 8.85 -16.49
N SER A 119 -11.94 9.67 -16.73
CA SER A 119 -11.73 10.90 -15.95
C SER A 119 -12.84 11.91 -16.19
N GLU A 120 -13.27 12.08 -17.45
CA GLU A 120 -14.40 12.94 -17.82
C GLU A 120 -15.73 12.41 -17.26
N TYR A 121 -15.99 11.10 -17.41
CA TYR A 121 -17.14 10.44 -16.80
C TYR A 121 -17.18 10.70 -15.29
N CYS A 122 -16.07 10.42 -14.60
CA CYS A 122 -16.00 10.53 -13.15
C CYS A 122 -16.17 11.98 -12.66
N ARG A 123 -15.64 12.95 -13.40
CA ARG A 123 -15.87 14.38 -13.13
C ARG A 123 -17.35 14.73 -13.28
N SER A 124 -17.96 14.38 -14.42
CA SER A 124 -19.36 14.68 -14.74
C SER A 124 -20.33 14.11 -13.70
N VAL A 125 -20.15 12.85 -13.27
CA VAL A 125 -21.02 12.24 -12.24
C VAL A 125 -20.80 12.79 -10.82
N ARG A 126 -19.63 13.37 -10.54
CA ARG A 126 -19.36 14.07 -9.26
C ARG A 126 -19.99 15.45 -9.24
N GLU A 127 -19.86 16.22 -10.32
CA GLU A 127 -20.42 17.57 -10.44
C GLU A 127 -21.96 17.56 -10.45
N SER A 128 -22.55 16.57 -11.13
CA SER A 128 -23.99 16.36 -11.14
C SER A 128 -24.55 15.66 -9.88
N ASN A 129 -23.70 15.34 -8.90
CA ASN A 129 -24.08 14.56 -7.71
C ASN A 129 -24.84 13.26 -8.04
N SER A 130 -24.45 12.57 -9.10
CA SER A 130 -25.10 11.33 -9.54
C SER A 130 -24.33 10.06 -9.15
N CYS A 131 -23.08 10.20 -8.69
CA CYS A 131 -22.29 9.06 -8.21
C CYS A 131 -22.64 8.67 -6.76
N LYS A 132 -23.44 7.60 -6.59
CA LYS A 132 -23.81 7.05 -5.26
C LYS A 132 -22.58 6.73 -4.40
N PHE A 133 -21.54 6.17 -5.00
CA PHE A 133 -20.30 5.82 -4.29
C PHE A 133 -19.66 7.03 -3.61
N ILE A 134 -19.61 8.19 -4.28
CA ILE A 134 -19.06 9.42 -3.70
C ILE A 134 -19.98 10.00 -2.63
N LEU A 135 -21.28 10.06 -2.91
CA LEU A 135 -22.27 10.62 -1.97
C LEU A 135 -22.32 9.84 -0.65
N ASN A 136 -22.12 8.52 -0.71
CA ASN A 136 -22.05 7.68 0.46
C ASN A 136 -20.71 7.82 1.20
N THR A 137 -19.62 8.19 0.52
CA THR A 137 -18.29 8.31 1.12
C THR A 137 -18.02 9.67 1.74
N LYS A 138 -18.36 10.78 1.07
CA LYS A 138 -18.08 12.15 1.54
C LYS A 138 -19.30 13.07 1.39
N LYS A 139 -19.52 13.93 2.39
CA LYS A 139 -20.43 15.09 2.33
C LYS A 139 -19.60 16.36 2.36
N GLY A 140 -19.46 17.02 1.22
CA GLY A 140 -18.49 18.10 1.05
C GLY A 140 -17.06 17.57 1.27
N LYS A 141 -16.33 18.14 2.22
CA LYS A 141 -14.95 17.71 2.57
C LYS A 141 -14.88 16.62 3.65
N LYS A 142 -16.00 16.26 4.28
CA LYS A 142 -16.01 15.33 5.42
C LYS A 142 -16.42 13.93 4.98
N LEU A 143 -15.70 12.93 5.47
CA LEU A 143 -16.09 11.53 5.34
C LEU A 143 -17.39 11.27 6.12
N THR A 144 -18.22 10.36 5.62
CA THR A 144 -19.43 9.92 6.32
C THR A 144 -19.08 8.96 7.47
N PRO A 145 -19.96 8.75 8.45
CA PRO A 145 -19.74 7.73 9.49
C PRO A 145 -19.48 6.33 8.92
N LYS A 146 -20.17 6.00 7.81
CA LYS A 146 -19.97 4.74 7.10
C LYS A 146 -18.55 4.60 6.54
N ALA A 147 -18.02 5.68 5.97
CA ALA A 147 -16.65 5.71 5.47
C ALA A 147 -15.61 5.57 6.59
N HIS A 148 -15.82 6.19 7.75
CA HIS A 148 -14.93 6.02 8.91
C HIS A 148 -14.92 4.57 9.42
N ALA A 149 -16.09 3.92 9.52
CA ALA A 149 -16.17 2.53 9.93
C ALA A 149 -15.39 1.59 8.99
N ILE A 150 -15.38 1.87 7.69
CA ILE A 150 -14.55 1.12 6.74
C ILE A 150 -13.06 1.41 6.92
N ILE A 151 -12.66 2.65 7.18
CA ILE A 151 -11.25 2.99 7.47
C ILE A 151 -10.77 2.27 8.74
N GLU A 152 -11.57 2.23 9.80
CA GLU A 152 -11.25 1.47 11.02
C GLU A 152 -11.09 -0.02 10.71
N LYS A 153 -12.04 -0.61 9.98
CA LYS A 153 -11.98 -2.01 9.55
C LYS A 153 -10.74 -2.31 8.70
N ILE A 154 -10.33 -1.41 7.82
CA ILE A 154 -9.10 -1.55 7.01
C ILE A 154 -7.86 -1.45 7.90
N GLY A 155 -7.87 -0.56 8.90
CA GLY A 155 -6.82 -0.45 9.90
C GLY A 155 -6.60 -1.77 10.64
N ASP A 156 -7.68 -2.41 11.07
CA ASP A 156 -7.62 -3.72 11.75
C ASP A 156 -7.13 -4.84 10.82
N LEU A 157 -7.54 -4.81 9.56
CA LEU A 157 -7.14 -5.77 8.52
C LEU A 157 -5.75 -5.51 7.94
N SER A 158 -5.10 -4.41 8.31
CA SER A 158 -3.82 -4.00 7.72
C SER A 158 -2.70 -5.01 8.05
N PRO A 159 -1.75 -5.28 7.13
CA PRO A 159 -1.65 -4.77 5.77
C PRO A 159 -2.71 -5.31 4.80
N CYS A 160 -3.31 -4.42 4.01
CA CYS A 160 -4.38 -4.74 3.06
C CYS A 160 -4.04 -4.18 1.68
N ASP A 161 -4.20 -4.99 0.63
CA ASP A 161 -4.04 -4.57 -0.75
C ASP A 161 -5.29 -3.82 -1.27
N SER A 162 -5.12 -3.19 -2.43
CA SER A 162 -6.16 -2.40 -3.08
C SER A 162 -7.35 -3.22 -3.58
N GLU A 163 -7.16 -4.49 -3.94
CA GLU A 163 -8.26 -5.36 -4.39
C GLU A 163 -9.23 -5.63 -3.24
N ARG A 164 -8.70 -6.05 -2.08
CA ARG A 164 -9.51 -6.30 -0.89
C ARG A 164 -10.21 -5.04 -0.38
N LEU A 165 -9.54 -3.89 -0.47
CA LEU A 165 -10.15 -2.60 -0.17
C LEU A 165 -11.34 -2.29 -1.10
N ILE A 166 -11.19 -2.52 -2.41
CA ILE A 166 -12.25 -2.27 -3.39
C ILE A 166 -13.46 -3.14 -3.08
N GLU A 167 -13.27 -4.41 -2.74
CA GLU A 167 -14.35 -5.32 -2.32
C GLU A 167 -15.12 -4.76 -1.12
N LEU A 168 -14.41 -4.45 -0.03
CA LEU A 168 -15.01 -3.93 1.20
C LEU A 168 -15.81 -2.64 0.98
N CYS A 169 -15.28 -1.74 0.14
CA CYS A 169 -15.95 -0.50 -0.20
C CYS A 169 -17.16 -0.74 -1.12
N THR A 170 -17.09 -1.72 -2.02
CA THR A 170 -18.16 -2.02 -2.98
C THR A 170 -19.40 -2.55 -2.29
N ASP A 171 -19.24 -3.45 -1.32
CA ASP A 171 -20.33 -4.00 -0.51
C ASP A 171 -21.15 -2.89 0.17
N ASP A 172 -20.45 -1.81 0.55
CA ASP A 172 -21.04 -0.67 1.22
C ASP A 172 -21.37 0.52 0.30
N MET A 173 -21.21 0.36 -1.01
CA MET A 173 -21.36 1.40 -2.01
C MET A 173 -20.57 2.68 -1.66
N LEU A 174 -19.31 2.53 -1.26
CA LEU A 174 -18.36 3.59 -0.97
C LEU A 174 -17.31 3.69 -2.08
N CYS A 175 -16.87 4.90 -2.42
CA CYS A 175 -15.80 5.12 -3.38
C CYS A 175 -14.44 4.70 -2.77
N PRO A 176 -13.79 3.63 -3.27
CA PRO A 176 -12.55 3.13 -2.67
C PRO A 176 -11.40 4.13 -2.80
N TYR A 177 -11.35 4.87 -3.92
CA TYR A 177 -10.34 5.91 -4.15
C TYR A 177 -10.39 7.05 -3.12
N GLU A 178 -11.58 7.45 -2.66
CA GLU A 178 -11.72 8.51 -1.64
C GLU A 178 -11.55 8.00 -0.21
N ILE A 179 -11.51 6.68 0.00
CA ILE A 179 -11.17 6.06 1.28
C ILE A 179 -9.66 6.04 1.47
N THR A 180 -8.88 5.90 0.40
CA THR A 180 -7.40 5.89 0.44
C THR A 180 -6.75 7.26 0.32
N THR A 181 -7.54 8.33 0.12
CA THR A 181 -7.08 9.72 -0.10
C THR A 181 -7.74 10.72 0.84
#